data_AF-A0A442MAD6-F1
#
_entry.id   AF-A0A442MAD6-F1
#
_cell.length_a   1.000
_cell.length_b   1.000
_cell.length_c   1.000
_cell.angle_alpha   90.00
_cell.angle_beta   90.00
_cell.angle_gamma   90.00
#
_symmetry.space_group_name_H-M   'P 1'
#
loop_
_entity.id
_entity.type
_entity.pdbx_description
1 polymer ?
#
loop_
_entity_poly.entity_id
_entity_poly.type
_entity_poly.pdbx_seq_one_letter_code
_entity_poly.pdbx_strand_id
1 'polypeptide(L)'
;MIAASRVTELKTEPRHIDIARQGDSDLDVLKLLPGTWKNDPGMKGRGWNAIALPFASSGSGIDYRLLVNQYDEVLKFTLVDKGVKNRGIQRNGTSINTDQVVVALDYEQRIEQLLADDFPASGLQGDPNTTIHHEPGLWLFMTNEAEKTSNIGRLGTIPHGDSLLALGAGEVTYGPPTIPPINGLPVGVNQNLTSPYLAPYNHFHLAPFKGVVADPTFPGFDPVEPHLLLVGGAPGTVARTTKLQVSTTVETAGIVNIPFIVRQANAAEMISTFWIMELDELTPAGTPRLILQYLQIVLLDFFPRRDGLPGLIRWPHVSINTMEKVADADAMKTAAPATP
;
A
#
# COMPACT_ATOMS: atom_id res chain seq x y z
N MET A 1 8.58 11.27 17.51
CA MET A 1 8.77 12.71 17.22
C MET A 1 10.23 13.07 17.41
N ILE A 2 10.84 13.65 16.37
CA ILE A 2 12.20 14.17 16.41
C ILE A 2 12.31 15.37 17.37
N ALA A 3 13.48 15.55 18.00
CA ALA A 3 13.69 16.66 18.95
C ALA A 3 13.72 18.02 18.24
N ALA A 4 13.19 19.07 18.88
CA ALA A 4 13.16 20.42 18.32
C ALA A 4 14.58 20.99 18.02
N SER A 5 15.58 20.61 18.82
CA SER A 5 16.99 20.93 18.53
C SER A 5 17.45 20.33 17.21
N ARG A 6 17.11 19.06 16.95
CA ARG A 6 17.46 18.38 15.70
C ARG A 6 16.75 18.98 14.48
N VAL A 7 15.49 19.42 14.62
CA VAL A 7 14.80 20.19 13.57
C VAL A 7 15.56 21.49 13.25
N THR A 8 16.06 22.17 14.29
CA THR A 8 16.84 23.41 14.12
C THR A 8 18.15 23.14 13.38
N GLU A 9 18.84 22.05 13.71
CA GLU A 9 20.04 21.60 13.00
C GLU A 9 19.73 21.31 11.52
N LEU A 10 18.72 20.50 11.23
CA LEU A 10 18.29 20.16 9.86
C LEU A 10 17.91 21.40 9.02
N LYS A 11 17.40 22.47 9.64
CA LYS A 11 17.15 23.77 8.97
C LYS A 11 18.43 24.45 8.50
N THR A 12 19.52 24.30 9.25
CA THR A 12 20.81 24.95 8.96
C THR A 12 21.76 24.08 8.14
N GLU A 13 21.66 22.76 8.25
CA GLU A 13 22.50 21.81 7.51
C GLU A 13 22.27 21.92 5.98
N PRO A 14 23.33 21.70 5.17
CA PRO A 14 23.18 21.50 3.73
C PRO A 14 22.34 20.24 3.43
N ARG A 15 21.50 20.33 2.40
CA ARG A 15 20.78 19.16 1.88
C ARG A 15 21.79 18.11 1.40
N HIS A 16 21.56 16.86 1.75
CA HIS A 16 22.40 15.74 1.37
C HIS A 16 21.57 14.46 1.19
N ILE A 17 22.08 13.56 0.36
CA ILE A 17 21.45 12.28 0.06
C ILE A 17 22.42 11.17 0.47
N ASP A 18 21.93 10.23 1.27
CA ASP A 18 22.68 9.08 1.75
C ASP A 18 21.94 7.78 1.44
N ILE A 19 22.64 6.65 1.60
CA ILE A 19 21.99 5.34 1.71
C ILE A 19 21.13 5.35 2.98
N ALA A 20 19.85 5.00 2.85
CA ALA A 20 18.92 4.94 3.96
C ALA A 20 19.32 3.84 4.95
N ARG A 21 19.29 4.11 6.26
CA ARG A 21 19.67 3.12 7.29
C ARG A 21 18.53 2.82 8.23
N GLN A 22 18.33 1.55 8.55
CA GLN A 22 17.38 1.16 9.58
C GLN A 22 17.79 1.81 10.91
N GLY A 23 16.82 2.38 11.62
CA GLY A 23 17.03 3.02 12.91
C GLY A 23 17.51 4.46 12.83
N ASP A 24 17.64 5.05 11.64
CA ASP A 24 17.94 6.48 11.47
C ASP A 24 16.92 7.33 12.22
N SER A 25 17.38 8.11 13.19
CA SER A 25 16.50 8.92 14.04
C SER A 25 15.81 10.06 13.30
N ASP A 26 16.37 10.51 12.17
CA ASP A 26 15.77 11.57 11.36
C ASP A 26 14.53 11.07 10.58
N LEU A 27 14.35 9.75 10.45
CA LEU A 27 13.17 9.12 9.82
C LEU A 27 12.00 8.89 10.80
N ASP A 28 12.22 9.04 12.11
CA ASP A 28 11.20 8.85 13.16
C ASP A 28 10.38 7.55 12.99
N VAL A 29 9.08 7.65 12.69
CA VAL A 29 8.19 6.49 12.48
C VAL A 29 8.51 5.69 11.21
N LEU A 30 9.24 6.27 10.25
CA LEU A 30 9.65 5.60 9.02
C LEU A 30 10.96 4.82 9.18
N LYS A 31 11.64 4.89 10.32
CA LYS A 31 13.01 4.38 10.52
C LYS A 31 13.18 2.87 10.34
N LEU A 32 12.09 2.10 10.33
CA LEU A 32 12.14 0.65 10.12
C LEU A 32 12.07 0.26 8.64
N LEU A 33 11.56 1.14 7.77
CA LEU A 33 11.41 0.87 6.33
C LEU A 33 12.73 0.66 5.56
N PRO A 34 13.84 1.39 5.81
CA PRO A 34 15.06 1.28 5.01
C PRO A 34 15.56 -0.14 4.81
N GLY A 35 15.70 -0.56 3.54
CA GLY A 35 16.07 -1.91 3.16
C GLY A 35 15.16 -2.53 2.12
N THR A 36 15.28 -3.84 1.96
CA THR A 36 14.52 -4.63 0.99
C THR A 36 13.56 -5.57 1.71
N TRP A 37 12.28 -5.49 1.34
CA TRP A 37 11.19 -6.35 1.82
C TRP A 37 10.71 -7.24 0.69
N LYS A 38 10.57 -8.53 0.97
CA LYS A 38 10.20 -9.51 -0.06
C LYS A 38 9.34 -10.65 0.46
N ASN A 39 8.66 -11.28 -0.48
CA ASN A 39 8.10 -12.62 -0.35
C ASN A 39 9.16 -13.73 -0.59
N ASP A 40 10.38 -13.59 -0.04
CA ASP A 40 11.48 -14.56 -0.15
C ASP A 40 11.24 -15.80 0.73
N PRO A 41 11.96 -16.94 0.55
CA PRO A 41 11.37 -18.29 0.51
C PRO A 41 10.36 -18.72 1.60
N GLY A 42 10.43 -18.17 2.82
CA GLY A 42 9.44 -18.42 3.88
C GLY A 42 8.12 -17.62 3.74
N MET A 43 8.09 -16.62 2.87
CA MET A 43 6.99 -15.66 2.67
C MET A 43 6.42 -15.68 1.24
N LYS A 44 6.82 -16.66 0.42
CA LYS A 44 6.36 -16.77 -0.98
C LYS A 44 4.84 -16.89 -1.07
N GLY A 45 4.23 -16.13 -1.97
CA GLY A 45 2.79 -16.16 -2.25
C GLY A 45 1.91 -15.59 -1.13
N ARG A 46 2.43 -14.69 -0.31
CA ARG A 46 1.66 -14.01 0.74
C ARG A 46 0.99 -12.71 0.26
N GLY A 47 1.24 -12.29 -0.98
CA GLY A 47 0.58 -11.16 -1.62
C GLY A 47 -0.70 -11.57 -2.36
N TRP A 48 -1.79 -10.82 -2.17
CA TRP A 48 -3.09 -11.08 -2.79
C TRP A 48 -3.81 -9.79 -3.15
N ASN A 49 -4.50 -9.77 -4.30
CA ASN A 49 -5.39 -8.66 -4.63
C ASN A 49 -6.76 -9.12 -5.15
N ALA A 50 -7.73 -8.21 -5.03
CA ALA A 50 -8.97 -8.21 -5.78
C ALA A 50 -9.12 -6.87 -6.51
N ILE A 51 -9.53 -6.92 -7.77
CA ILE A 51 -9.85 -5.74 -8.57
C ILE A 51 -11.03 -6.02 -9.50
N ALA A 52 -12.03 -5.12 -9.48
CA ALA A 52 -13.07 -5.11 -10.48
C ALA A 52 -12.62 -4.29 -11.69
N LEU A 53 -12.74 -4.86 -12.89
CA LEU A 53 -12.31 -4.23 -14.13
C LEU A 53 -13.48 -4.19 -15.12
N PRO A 54 -13.72 -3.04 -15.79
CA PRO A 54 -14.63 -3.00 -16.92
C PRO A 54 -14.24 -4.03 -17.98
N PHE A 55 -15.20 -4.81 -18.46
CA PHE A 55 -15.01 -5.73 -19.57
C PHE A 55 -16.29 -5.89 -20.37
N ALA A 56 -16.16 -6.21 -21.65
CA ALA A 56 -17.32 -6.50 -22.49
C ALA A 56 -17.75 -7.96 -22.26
N SER A 57 -19.02 -8.17 -21.90
CA SER A 57 -19.60 -9.51 -21.84
C SER A 57 -20.84 -9.62 -22.73
N SER A 58 -20.98 -10.74 -23.43
CA SER A 58 -22.21 -11.04 -24.16
C SER A 58 -23.20 -11.75 -23.24
N GLY A 59 -24.40 -11.19 -23.11
CA GLY A 59 -25.56 -11.90 -22.54
C GLY A 59 -25.68 -11.97 -21.01
N SER A 60 -24.70 -11.51 -20.22
CA SER A 60 -24.79 -11.57 -18.75
C SER A 60 -25.42 -10.34 -18.08
N GLY A 61 -25.42 -9.18 -18.76
CA GLY A 61 -25.81 -7.89 -18.17
C GLY A 61 -24.82 -7.35 -17.12
N ILE A 62 -23.67 -8.02 -16.96
CA ILE A 62 -22.55 -7.64 -16.10
C ILE A 62 -21.37 -7.26 -16.99
N ASP A 63 -21.03 -5.97 -17.01
CA ASP A 63 -19.93 -5.43 -17.82
C ASP A 63 -18.65 -5.20 -16.99
N TYR A 64 -18.48 -5.96 -15.90
CA TYR A 64 -17.26 -5.99 -15.11
C TYR A 64 -16.86 -7.42 -14.77
N ARG A 65 -15.55 -7.68 -14.69
CA ARG A 65 -14.99 -8.92 -14.15
C ARG A 65 -14.34 -8.62 -12.80
N LEU A 66 -14.47 -9.52 -11.84
CA LEU A 66 -13.67 -9.50 -10.64
C LEU A 66 -12.44 -10.38 -10.89
N LEU A 67 -11.27 -9.76 -10.95
CA LEU A 67 -9.98 -10.43 -11.01
C LEU A 67 -9.46 -10.58 -9.59
N VAL A 68 -9.09 -11.79 -9.21
CA VAL A 68 -8.31 -12.09 -8.01
C VAL A 68 -6.97 -12.66 -8.41
N ASN A 69 -5.91 -12.23 -7.75
CA ASN A 69 -4.60 -12.79 -8.01
C ASN A 69 -3.78 -12.97 -6.74
N GLN A 70 -2.82 -13.87 -6.83
CA GLN A 70 -1.75 -14.06 -5.86
C GLN A 70 -0.46 -13.58 -6.49
N TYR A 71 0.39 -12.92 -5.71
CA TYR A 71 1.63 -12.33 -6.19
C TYR A 71 2.75 -12.41 -5.17
N ASP A 72 3.97 -12.27 -5.70
CA ASP A 72 5.15 -11.92 -4.93
C ASP A 72 5.48 -10.44 -5.17
N GLU A 73 6.08 -9.82 -4.18
CA GLU A 73 6.41 -8.40 -4.20
C GLU A 73 7.84 -8.16 -3.72
N VAL A 74 8.45 -7.14 -4.30
CA VAL A 74 9.69 -6.54 -3.80
C VAL A 74 9.41 -5.07 -3.52
N LEU A 75 9.60 -4.66 -2.28
CA LEU A 75 9.53 -3.27 -1.85
C LEU A 75 10.90 -2.83 -1.33
N LYS A 76 11.50 -1.84 -1.98
CA LYS A 76 12.83 -1.34 -1.65
C LYS A 76 12.76 0.09 -1.14
N PHE A 77 13.52 0.37 -0.09
CA PHE A 77 13.73 1.71 0.45
C PHE A 77 15.23 1.99 0.48
N THR A 78 15.72 2.82 -0.44
CA THR A 78 17.16 2.83 -0.79
C THR A 78 17.92 4.08 -0.33
N LEU A 79 17.37 5.26 -0.60
CA LEU A 79 18.03 6.54 -0.34
C LEU A 79 17.20 7.39 0.62
N VAL A 80 17.90 8.15 1.45
CA VAL A 80 17.30 9.19 2.29
C VAL A 80 17.87 10.55 1.92
N ASP A 81 16.99 11.51 1.66
CA ASP A 81 17.31 12.90 1.37
C ASP A 81 16.93 13.76 2.57
N LYS A 82 17.95 14.35 3.21
CA LYS A 82 17.82 15.07 4.46
C LYS A 82 17.99 16.57 4.25
N GLY A 83 17.29 17.35 5.06
CA GLY A 83 17.34 18.80 4.96
C GLY A 83 16.65 19.36 3.71
N VAL A 84 15.62 18.67 3.21
CA VAL A 84 14.79 19.16 2.10
C VAL A 84 13.94 20.32 2.60
N LYS A 85 14.12 21.51 2.01
CA LYS A 85 13.53 22.76 2.52
C LYS A 85 12.38 23.24 1.63
N ASN A 86 11.18 23.29 2.18
CA ASN A 86 10.07 24.04 1.60
C ASN A 86 10.07 25.44 2.22
N ARG A 87 10.19 26.47 1.38
CA ARG A 87 10.36 27.85 1.84
C ARG A 87 9.03 28.50 2.17
N GLY A 88 8.95 29.14 3.32
CA GLY A 88 7.71 29.74 3.82
C GLY A 88 7.97 31.03 4.60
N ILE A 89 6.96 31.89 4.65
CA ILE A 89 6.96 33.08 5.50
C ILE A 89 5.60 33.24 6.17
N GLN A 90 5.60 33.62 7.44
CA GLN A 90 4.42 34.08 8.15
C GLN A 90 4.43 35.62 8.19
N ARG A 91 3.29 36.24 7.87
CA ARG A 91 3.12 37.70 7.82
C ARG A 91 2.05 38.15 8.80
N ASN A 92 2.36 38.11 10.10
CA ASN A 92 1.50 38.63 11.17
C ASN A 92 2.16 39.86 11.81
N GLY A 93 2.20 40.96 11.06
CA GLY A 93 2.88 42.21 11.45
C GLY A 93 4.35 42.23 11.08
N THR A 94 5.15 41.33 11.64
CA THR A 94 6.55 41.12 11.26
C THR A 94 6.67 39.86 10.40
N SER A 95 7.41 39.95 9.28
CA SER A 95 7.70 38.79 8.44
C SER A 95 8.73 37.89 9.13
N ILE A 96 8.37 36.62 9.33
CA ILE A 96 9.24 35.59 9.92
C ILE A 96 9.30 34.42 8.95
N ASN A 97 10.51 33.88 8.71
CA ASN A 97 10.66 32.67 7.92
C ASN A 97 10.06 31.47 8.65
N THR A 98 9.22 30.72 7.95
CA THR A 98 8.54 29.50 8.44
C THR A 98 8.86 28.34 7.50
N ASP A 99 10.15 28.13 7.25
CA ASP A 99 10.60 27.03 6.41
C ASP A 99 10.26 25.69 7.06
N GLN A 100 9.70 24.79 6.26
CA GLN A 100 9.52 23.40 6.59
C GLN A 100 10.75 22.61 6.16
N VAL A 101 11.17 21.66 7.01
CA VAL A 101 12.20 20.69 6.67
C VAL A 101 11.61 19.29 6.62
N VAL A 102 11.90 18.59 5.54
CA VAL A 102 11.42 17.25 5.24
C VAL A 102 12.61 16.30 5.15
N VAL A 103 12.39 15.06 5.63
CA VAL A 103 13.27 13.92 5.38
C VAL A 103 12.53 13.00 4.42
N ALA A 104 13.09 12.77 3.23
CA ALA A 104 12.44 11.99 2.18
C ALA A 104 13.14 10.65 1.99
N LEU A 105 12.38 9.56 2.04
CA LEU A 105 12.82 8.18 1.85
C LEU A 105 12.33 7.68 0.49
N ASP A 106 13.27 7.39 -0.40
CA ASP A 106 13.02 6.85 -1.74
C ASP A 106 12.55 5.40 -1.65
N TYR A 107 11.47 5.06 -2.37
CA TYR A 107 11.00 3.69 -2.48
C TYR A 107 10.69 3.26 -3.92
N GLU A 108 10.78 1.95 -4.15
CA GLU A 108 10.31 1.29 -5.35
C GLU A 108 9.52 0.03 -4.95
N GLN A 109 8.32 -0.10 -5.52
CA GLN A 109 7.47 -1.26 -5.40
C GLN A 109 7.42 -2.00 -6.75
N ARG A 110 7.57 -3.33 -6.73
CA ARG A 110 7.39 -4.20 -7.89
C ARG A 110 6.60 -5.44 -7.52
N ILE A 111 5.59 -5.76 -8.31
CA ILE A 111 4.72 -6.92 -8.10
C ILE A 111 4.84 -7.88 -9.29
N GLU A 112 5.05 -9.16 -8.99
CA GLU A 112 5.06 -10.26 -9.94
C GLU A 112 3.90 -11.22 -9.65
N GLN A 113 3.05 -11.43 -10.65
CA GLN A 113 1.90 -12.31 -10.52
C GLN A 113 2.33 -13.78 -10.44
N LEU A 114 1.84 -14.53 -9.46
CA LEU A 114 2.04 -15.98 -9.37
C LEU A 114 0.91 -16.74 -10.03
N LEU A 115 -0.34 -16.37 -9.71
CA LEU A 115 -1.53 -16.99 -10.26
C LEU A 115 -2.69 -15.99 -10.22
N ALA A 116 -3.60 -16.09 -11.18
CA ALA A 116 -4.79 -15.26 -11.24
C ALA A 116 -5.99 -16.05 -11.74
N ASP A 117 -7.17 -15.61 -11.31
CA ASP A 117 -8.46 -16.09 -11.80
C ASP A 117 -9.44 -14.92 -11.89
N ASP A 118 -10.42 -15.01 -12.77
CA ASP A 118 -11.46 -13.99 -12.88
C ASP A 118 -12.85 -14.56 -13.12
N PHE A 119 -13.84 -13.83 -12.60
CA PHE A 119 -15.24 -14.14 -12.85
C PHE A 119 -16.03 -12.88 -13.26
N PRO A 120 -16.86 -12.94 -14.31
CA PRO A 120 -16.97 -14.04 -15.27
C PRO A 120 -15.65 -14.29 -16.00
N ALA A 121 -15.39 -15.54 -16.38
CA ALA A 121 -14.16 -15.92 -17.05
C ALA A 121 -13.97 -15.08 -18.31
N SER A 122 -12.97 -14.21 -18.32
CA SER A 122 -12.79 -13.21 -19.37
C SER A 122 -11.76 -13.61 -20.41
N GLY A 123 -10.82 -14.49 -20.06
CA GLY A 123 -9.65 -14.80 -20.88
C GLY A 123 -8.62 -13.65 -20.93
N LEU A 124 -8.77 -12.64 -20.08
CA LEU A 124 -7.91 -11.45 -19.98
C LEU A 124 -7.10 -11.43 -18.68
N GLN A 125 -7.08 -12.52 -17.93
CA GLN A 125 -6.14 -12.67 -16.83
C GLN A 125 -4.71 -12.70 -17.40
N GLY A 126 -3.77 -12.01 -16.74
CA GLY A 126 -2.37 -12.03 -17.16
C GLY A 126 -1.73 -13.40 -16.97
N ASP A 127 -0.59 -13.64 -17.61
CA ASP A 127 0.15 -14.89 -17.44
C ASP A 127 0.83 -14.96 -16.05
N PRO A 128 1.06 -16.18 -15.52
CA PRO A 128 1.94 -16.39 -14.37
C PRO A 128 3.36 -15.86 -14.60
N ASN A 129 4.00 -15.43 -13.52
CA ASN A 129 5.38 -14.89 -13.46
C ASN A 129 5.59 -13.66 -14.36
N THR A 130 4.56 -12.83 -14.50
CA THR A 130 4.64 -11.55 -15.21
C THR A 130 4.64 -10.38 -14.23
N THR A 131 5.39 -9.32 -14.56
CA THR A 131 5.34 -8.08 -13.78
C THR A 131 4.04 -7.36 -14.08
N ILE A 132 3.23 -7.13 -13.05
CA ILE A 132 1.90 -6.52 -13.18
C ILE A 132 1.83 -5.11 -12.57
N HIS A 133 2.79 -4.74 -11.72
CA HIS A 133 2.86 -3.40 -11.12
C HIS A 133 4.31 -2.98 -10.92
N HIS A 134 4.58 -1.70 -11.15
CA HIS A 134 5.83 -1.04 -10.80
C HIS A 134 5.52 0.40 -10.37
N GLU A 135 6.03 0.84 -9.24
CA GLU A 135 5.75 2.15 -8.68
C GLU A 135 6.98 2.69 -7.95
N PRO A 136 7.66 3.71 -8.49
CA PRO A 136 8.61 4.51 -7.73
C PRO A 136 7.89 5.62 -6.95
N GLY A 137 8.49 6.05 -5.84
CA GLY A 137 7.90 7.08 -5.01
C GLY A 137 8.78 7.56 -3.85
N LEU A 138 8.20 8.41 -3.01
CA LEU A 138 8.82 8.92 -1.78
C LEU A 138 7.89 8.73 -0.59
N TRP A 139 8.44 8.33 0.54
CA TRP A 139 7.86 8.61 1.85
C TRP A 139 8.48 9.88 2.40
N LEU A 140 7.67 10.81 2.88
CA LEU A 140 8.09 12.06 3.49
C LEU A 140 7.80 12.01 4.97
N PHE A 141 8.76 12.45 5.78
CA PHE A 141 8.52 12.85 7.16
C PHE A 141 8.67 14.37 7.28
N MET A 142 7.57 15.06 7.53
CA MET A 142 7.52 16.50 7.74
C MET A 142 7.88 16.80 9.19
N THR A 143 9.11 17.28 9.43
CA THR A 143 9.65 17.45 10.78
C THR A 143 9.07 18.65 11.54
N ASN A 144 8.51 19.62 10.81
CA ASN A 144 7.83 20.81 11.31
C ASN A 144 6.80 21.34 10.28
N GLU A 145 6.07 22.40 10.64
CA GLU A 145 4.99 23.00 9.83
C GLU A 145 3.99 21.95 9.28
N ALA A 146 3.66 20.93 10.09
CA ALA A 146 2.70 19.90 9.73
C ALA A 146 1.87 19.51 10.97
N GLU A 147 0.62 19.12 10.76
CA GLU A 147 -0.22 18.60 11.84
C GLU A 147 0.28 17.22 12.26
N LYS A 148 0.18 16.91 13.54
CA LYS A 148 0.67 15.62 14.08
C LYS A 148 -0.02 14.40 13.46
N THR A 149 -1.23 14.57 12.96
CA THR A 149 -2.06 13.53 12.35
C THR A 149 -1.83 13.37 10.84
N SER A 150 -1.00 14.21 10.23
CA SER A 150 -0.73 14.26 8.78
C SER A 150 0.76 14.54 8.47
N ASN A 151 1.66 14.27 9.42
CA ASN A 151 3.09 14.59 9.32
C ASN A 151 3.93 13.54 8.55
N ILE A 152 3.31 12.52 7.98
CA ILE A 152 3.93 11.69 6.94
C ILE A 152 3.17 11.77 5.63
N GLY A 153 3.89 11.69 4.52
CA GLY A 153 3.32 11.62 3.18
C GLY A 153 3.85 10.42 2.40
N ARG A 154 3.02 9.76 1.60
CA ARG A 154 3.43 8.80 0.57
C ARG A 154 3.10 9.40 -0.79
N LEU A 155 4.11 9.54 -1.64
CA LEU A 155 4.00 9.97 -3.02
C LEU A 155 4.33 8.78 -3.93
N GLY A 156 3.54 8.56 -4.96
CA GLY A 156 3.76 7.48 -5.92
C GLY A 156 3.36 7.87 -7.34
N THR A 157 4.06 7.32 -8.32
CA THR A 157 3.71 7.43 -9.75
C THR A 157 3.51 6.04 -10.33
N ILE A 158 2.36 5.79 -10.96
CA ILE A 158 1.94 4.47 -11.42
C ILE A 158 1.86 4.47 -12.95
N PRO A 159 2.48 3.51 -13.66
CA PRO A 159 2.54 3.47 -15.13
C PRO A 159 1.19 3.16 -15.81
N HIS A 160 0.10 3.09 -15.05
CA HIS A 160 -1.28 3.16 -15.55
C HIS A 160 -1.72 4.58 -15.90
N GLY A 161 -0.97 5.60 -15.45
CA GLY A 161 -1.24 7.02 -15.67
C GLY A 161 -1.79 7.75 -14.45
N ASP A 162 -1.39 7.32 -13.26
CA ASP A 162 -1.84 7.89 -11.99
C ASP A 162 -0.64 8.46 -11.22
N SER A 163 -0.88 9.53 -10.47
CA SER A 163 0.06 10.05 -9.48
C SER A 163 -0.71 10.39 -8.21
N LEU A 164 -0.16 10.00 -7.06
CA LEU A 164 -0.83 10.18 -5.77
C LEU A 164 0.05 10.91 -4.77
N LEU A 165 -0.62 11.65 -3.89
CA LEU A 165 -0.14 12.07 -2.58
C LEU A 165 -1.14 11.55 -1.57
N ALA A 166 -0.67 10.79 -0.58
CA ALA A 166 -1.45 10.37 0.58
C ALA A 166 -0.79 10.91 1.85
N LEU A 167 -1.57 11.52 2.73
CA LEU A 167 -1.08 12.10 3.99
C LEU A 167 -1.63 11.31 5.19
N GLY A 168 -0.89 11.33 6.29
CA GLY A 168 -1.33 10.70 7.53
C GLY A 168 -0.24 10.70 8.59
N ALA A 169 -0.26 9.71 9.48
CA ALA A 169 0.65 9.65 10.62
C ALA A 169 1.08 8.20 10.92
N GLY A 170 2.14 8.09 11.72
CA GLY A 170 2.59 6.83 12.29
C GLY A 170 2.30 6.72 13.78
N GLU A 171 2.04 5.50 14.25
CA GLU A 171 1.91 5.18 15.66
C GLU A 171 2.72 3.93 16.01
N VAL A 172 3.19 3.86 17.26
CA VAL A 172 3.94 2.70 17.77
C VAL A 172 3.17 2.10 18.94
N THR A 173 2.89 0.80 18.85
CA THR A 173 2.20 0.03 19.88
C THR A 173 3.03 -1.18 20.28
N TYR A 174 2.89 -1.63 21.53
CA TYR A 174 3.47 -2.90 21.98
C TYR A 174 2.54 -4.04 21.61
N GLY A 175 3.10 -5.17 21.16
CA GLY A 175 2.32 -6.31 20.73
C GLY A 175 1.90 -6.28 19.25
N PRO A 176 1.13 -7.29 18.82
CA PRO A 176 0.64 -7.42 17.45
C PRO A 176 -0.38 -6.35 17.09
N PRO A 177 -0.52 -6.00 15.79
CA PRO A 177 -1.54 -5.07 15.34
C PRO A 177 -2.95 -5.66 15.44
N THR A 178 -3.95 -4.78 15.56
CA THR A 178 -5.33 -5.12 15.22
C THR A 178 -5.58 -4.73 13.76
N ILE A 179 -5.82 -5.72 12.90
CA ILE A 179 -6.21 -5.49 11.51
C ILE A 179 -7.71 -5.19 11.48
N PRO A 180 -8.13 -4.01 10.98
CA PRO A 180 -9.55 -3.67 10.95
C PRO A 180 -10.30 -4.52 9.92
N PRO A 181 -11.57 -4.86 10.19
CA PRO A 181 -12.41 -5.49 9.17
C PRO A 181 -12.66 -4.52 8.02
N ILE A 182 -12.58 -5.05 6.79
CA ILE A 182 -12.95 -4.34 5.58
C ILE A 182 -13.88 -5.19 4.73
N ASN A 183 -14.68 -4.50 3.92
CA ASN A 183 -15.59 -5.09 2.96
C ASN A 183 -15.12 -4.74 1.54
N GLY A 184 -14.83 -5.75 0.71
CA GLY A 184 -14.40 -5.53 -0.68
C GLY A 184 -15.54 -5.38 -1.69
N LEU A 185 -16.80 -5.46 -1.26
CA LEU A 185 -17.95 -5.27 -2.15
C LEU A 185 -18.03 -3.85 -2.71
N PRO A 186 -18.52 -3.69 -3.96
CA PRO A 186 -18.77 -2.37 -4.52
C PRO A 186 -19.81 -1.58 -3.74
N VAL A 187 -19.56 -0.29 -3.57
CA VAL A 187 -20.52 0.68 -3.01
C VAL A 187 -21.36 1.26 -4.14
N GLY A 188 -22.69 1.26 -3.99
CA GLY A 188 -23.62 1.74 -5.02
C GLY A 188 -24.46 0.68 -5.70
N VAL A 189 -24.54 -0.50 -5.09
CA VAL A 189 -25.34 -1.63 -5.54
C VAL A 189 -26.02 -2.30 -4.36
N ASN A 190 -27.01 -3.15 -4.64
CA ASN A 190 -27.59 -4.03 -3.63
C ASN A 190 -26.51 -4.93 -3.02
N GLN A 191 -26.31 -4.83 -1.70
CA GLN A 191 -25.28 -5.56 -0.95
C GLN A 191 -25.64 -7.02 -0.64
N ASN A 192 -26.82 -7.49 -1.04
CA ASN A 192 -27.17 -8.90 -0.96
C ASN A 192 -26.29 -9.68 -1.96
N LEU A 193 -25.37 -10.49 -1.43
CA LEU A 193 -24.42 -11.28 -2.22
C LEU A 193 -25.09 -12.24 -3.22
N THR A 194 -26.34 -12.64 -2.96
CA THR A 194 -27.13 -13.48 -3.88
C THR A 194 -27.72 -12.71 -5.06
N SER A 195 -27.58 -11.38 -5.09
CA SER A 195 -27.97 -10.55 -6.23
C SER A 195 -27.18 -10.96 -7.48
N PRO A 196 -27.83 -11.09 -8.65
CA PRO A 196 -27.13 -11.41 -9.90
C PRO A 196 -25.97 -10.46 -10.20
N TYR A 197 -26.09 -9.19 -9.83
CA TYR A 197 -25.04 -8.20 -10.08
C TYR A 197 -23.76 -8.45 -9.26
N LEU A 198 -23.88 -9.10 -8.09
CA LEU A 198 -22.73 -9.46 -7.24
C LEU A 198 -22.24 -10.89 -7.49
N ALA A 199 -22.70 -11.57 -8.56
CA ALA A 199 -22.28 -12.92 -8.89
C ALA A 199 -20.75 -13.12 -8.93
N PRO A 200 -19.93 -12.17 -9.45
CA PRO A 200 -18.47 -12.25 -9.34
C PRO A 200 -17.92 -12.33 -7.92
N TYR A 201 -18.47 -11.57 -6.98
CA TYR A 201 -18.03 -11.62 -5.59
C TYR A 201 -18.54 -12.89 -4.90
N ASN A 202 -19.79 -13.26 -5.15
CA ASN A 202 -20.37 -14.48 -4.61
C ASN A 202 -19.62 -15.74 -5.06
N HIS A 203 -19.12 -15.75 -6.30
CA HIS A 203 -18.30 -16.84 -6.84
C HIS A 203 -17.09 -17.12 -5.94
N PHE A 204 -16.27 -16.10 -5.68
CA PHE A 204 -15.08 -16.24 -4.83
C PHE A 204 -15.41 -16.26 -3.34
N HIS A 205 -16.57 -15.80 -2.89
CA HIS A 205 -16.99 -15.99 -1.50
C HIS A 205 -17.34 -17.46 -1.20
N LEU A 206 -18.06 -18.13 -2.11
CA LEU A 206 -18.45 -19.54 -1.96
C LEU A 206 -17.29 -20.50 -2.21
N ALA A 207 -16.34 -20.13 -3.07
CA ALA A 207 -15.12 -20.87 -3.35
C ALA A 207 -13.91 -19.91 -3.39
N PRO A 208 -13.38 -19.52 -2.22
CA PRO A 208 -12.25 -18.61 -2.15
C PRO A 208 -11.04 -19.07 -2.95
N PHE A 209 -10.39 -18.11 -3.61
CA PHE A 209 -9.26 -18.37 -4.48
C PHE A 209 -8.04 -18.81 -3.66
N LYS A 210 -7.57 -20.04 -3.87
CA LYS A 210 -6.49 -20.64 -3.06
C LYS A 210 -5.09 -20.38 -3.59
N GLY A 211 -4.96 -19.79 -4.77
CA GLY A 211 -3.66 -19.55 -5.40
C GLY A 211 -2.83 -20.85 -5.53
N VAL A 212 -1.52 -20.75 -5.27
CA VAL A 212 -0.57 -21.86 -5.26
C VAL A 212 -0.43 -22.52 -3.87
N VAL A 213 -1.28 -22.18 -2.89
CA VAL A 213 -1.17 -22.71 -1.53
C VAL A 213 -1.69 -24.14 -1.48
N ALA A 214 -0.81 -25.09 -1.19
CA ALA A 214 -1.13 -26.52 -1.17
C ALA A 214 -1.83 -27.00 0.12
N ASP A 215 -1.79 -26.22 1.20
CA ASP A 215 -2.41 -26.58 2.47
C ASP A 215 -3.94 -26.69 2.32
N PRO A 216 -4.54 -27.88 2.56
CA PRO A 216 -5.98 -28.08 2.40
C PRO A 216 -6.82 -27.26 3.40
N THR A 217 -6.23 -26.85 4.53
CA THR A 217 -6.87 -26.02 5.55
C THR A 217 -6.82 -24.53 5.23
N PHE A 218 -6.05 -24.13 4.21
CA PHE A 218 -6.00 -22.75 3.77
C PHE A 218 -7.39 -22.29 3.31
N PRO A 219 -7.95 -21.22 3.92
CA PRO A 219 -9.31 -20.77 3.62
C PRO A 219 -9.43 -20.21 2.20
N GLY A 220 -8.33 -19.72 1.62
CA GLY A 220 -8.32 -18.97 0.36
C GLY A 220 -8.56 -17.47 0.56
N PHE A 221 -8.38 -16.71 -0.51
CA PHE A 221 -8.67 -15.27 -0.54
C PHE A 221 -10.14 -15.04 -0.87
N ASP A 222 -10.87 -14.47 0.10
CA ASP A 222 -12.27 -14.05 -0.05
C ASP A 222 -12.32 -12.53 -0.30
N PRO A 223 -12.83 -12.07 -1.46
CA PRO A 223 -12.91 -10.64 -1.76
C PRO A 223 -13.97 -9.90 -0.93
N VAL A 224 -14.85 -10.60 -0.20
CA VAL A 224 -15.82 -9.96 0.71
C VAL A 224 -15.13 -9.55 2.00
N GLU A 225 -14.28 -10.41 2.56
CA GLU A 225 -13.57 -10.20 3.83
C GLU A 225 -12.03 -10.36 3.69
N PRO A 226 -11.38 -9.60 2.78
CA PRO A 226 -9.98 -9.86 2.41
C PRO A 226 -8.99 -9.68 3.56
N HIS A 227 -9.33 -8.86 4.57
CA HIS A 227 -8.52 -8.65 5.76
C HIS A 227 -8.28 -9.93 6.58
N LEU A 228 -9.18 -10.93 6.51
CA LEU A 228 -9.05 -12.15 7.30
C LEU A 228 -7.78 -12.93 6.93
N LEU A 229 -7.29 -12.79 5.71
CA LEU A 229 -6.04 -13.42 5.29
C LEU A 229 -4.80 -12.79 5.95
N LEU A 230 -4.84 -11.47 6.20
CA LEU A 230 -3.80 -10.80 7.00
C LEU A 230 -3.88 -11.21 8.47
N VAL A 231 -5.10 -11.32 9.03
CA VAL A 231 -5.31 -11.79 10.40
C VAL A 231 -4.76 -13.20 10.59
N GLY A 232 -5.08 -14.14 9.68
CA GLY A 232 -4.56 -15.50 9.71
C GLY A 232 -3.06 -15.61 9.36
N GLY A 233 -2.51 -14.60 8.68
CA GLY A 233 -1.08 -14.50 8.33
C GLY A 233 -0.23 -13.76 9.36
N ALA A 234 -0.80 -13.28 10.46
CA ALA A 234 -0.06 -12.53 11.46
C ALA A 234 1.02 -13.40 12.13
N PRO A 235 2.22 -12.85 12.39
CA PRO A 235 3.30 -13.61 13.05
C PRO A 235 2.96 -13.91 14.51
N GLY A 236 3.51 -15.01 15.03
CA GLY A 236 3.13 -15.55 16.35
C GLY A 236 3.52 -14.68 17.55
N THR A 237 4.73 -14.11 17.55
CA THR A 237 5.25 -13.30 18.67
C THR A 237 5.75 -11.94 18.20
N VAL A 238 4.94 -10.90 18.47
CA VAL A 238 5.26 -9.52 18.11
C VAL A 238 5.56 -8.73 19.38
N ALA A 239 6.77 -8.18 19.48
CA ALA A 239 7.17 -7.32 20.59
C ALA A 239 6.57 -5.92 20.44
N ARG A 240 6.63 -5.39 19.21
CA ARG A 240 6.28 -4.01 18.90
C ARG A 240 5.81 -3.88 17.46
N THR A 241 4.83 -3.03 17.23
CA THR A 241 4.35 -2.68 15.89
C THR A 241 4.48 -1.18 15.66
N THR A 242 5.06 -0.80 14.53
CA THR A 242 4.99 0.54 13.98
C THR A 242 3.96 0.54 12.86
N LYS A 243 2.86 1.24 13.06
CA LYS A 243 1.82 1.40 12.05
C LYS A 243 2.01 2.72 11.32
N LEU A 244 1.92 2.71 9.99
CA LEU A 244 1.86 3.90 9.15
C LEU A 244 0.52 3.90 8.42
N GLN A 245 -0.28 4.94 8.57
CA GLN A 245 -1.57 5.03 7.90
C GLN A 245 -1.65 6.35 7.14
N VAL A 246 -1.89 6.27 5.84
CA VAL A 246 -2.01 7.42 4.95
C VAL A 246 -3.27 7.31 4.09
N SER A 247 -3.85 8.45 3.73
CA SER A 247 -4.98 8.53 2.80
C SER A 247 -4.86 9.73 1.87
N THR A 248 -5.38 9.58 0.66
CA THR A 248 -5.52 10.66 -0.33
C THR A 248 -6.68 11.61 -0.01
N THR A 249 -7.40 11.40 1.09
CA THR A 249 -8.53 12.24 1.53
C THR A 249 -8.19 13.14 2.72
N VAL A 250 -6.95 13.07 3.22
CA VAL A 250 -6.46 13.90 4.33
C VAL A 250 -5.93 15.22 3.80
N GLU A 251 -6.43 16.33 4.34
CA GLU A 251 -6.02 17.69 3.96
C GLU A 251 -6.09 17.95 2.45
N THR A 252 -4.95 18.25 1.82
CA THR A 252 -4.81 18.56 0.39
C THR A 252 -4.26 17.38 -0.41
N ALA A 253 -4.25 16.18 0.17
CA ALA A 253 -3.87 14.95 -0.52
C ALA A 253 -4.81 14.64 -1.69
N GLY A 254 -4.44 13.71 -2.56
CA GLY A 254 -5.25 13.38 -3.73
C GLY A 254 -4.58 12.46 -4.73
N ILE A 255 -5.34 12.09 -5.76
CA ILE A 255 -4.87 11.35 -6.93
C ILE A 255 -5.14 12.19 -8.18
N VAL A 256 -4.18 12.25 -9.09
CA VAL A 256 -4.31 12.89 -10.40
C VAL A 256 -4.11 11.83 -11.49
N ASN A 257 -5.10 11.73 -12.37
CA ASN A 257 -5.21 10.66 -13.35
C ASN A 257 -5.18 11.19 -14.79
N ILE A 258 -4.61 10.42 -15.72
CA ILE A 258 -4.71 10.72 -17.15
C ILE A 258 -6.17 10.60 -17.65
N PRO A 259 -6.53 11.25 -18.77
CA PRO A 259 -7.93 11.31 -19.21
C PRO A 259 -8.59 9.96 -19.48
N PHE A 260 -7.84 8.92 -19.85
CA PHE A 260 -8.41 7.59 -20.06
C PHE A 260 -8.93 6.98 -18.75
N ILE A 261 -8.09 7.02 -17.70
CA ILE A 261 -8.44 6.51 -16.37
C ILE A 261 -9.67 7.24 -15.83
N VAL A 262 -9.70 8.58 -15.92
CA VAL A 262 -10.86 9.39 -15.52
C VAL A 262 -12.17 8.94 -16.18
N ARG A 263 -12.12 8.51 -17.45
CA ARG A 263 -13.32 8.08 -18.20
C ARG A 263 -13.75 6.64 -17.92
N GLN A 264 -12.81 5.74 -17.65
CA GLN A 264 -13.07 4.29 -17.70
C GLN A 264 -13.08 3.63 -16.32
N ALA A 265 -12.15 3.98 -15.45
CA ALA A 265 -11.99 3.40 -14.11
C ALA A 265 -11.23 4.38 -13.23
N ASN A 266 -11.88 5.46 -12.81
CA ASN A 266 -11.20 6.57 -12.16
C ASN A 266 -10.71 6.17 -10.77
N ALA A 267 -9.39 6.16 -10.54
CA ALA A 267 -8.83 6.03 -9.20
C ALA A 267 -9.13 7.29 -8.37
N ALA A 268 -10.13 7.20 -7.50
CA ALA A 268 -10.69 8.36 -6.82
C ALA A 268 -10.07 8.59 -5.44
N GLU A 269 -9.85 7.51 -4.68
CA GLU A 269 -9.36 7.58 -3.31
C GLU A 269 -8.45 6.39 -3.01
N MET A 270 -7.48 6.58 -2.13
CA MET A 270 -6.68 5.51 -1.56
C MET A 270 -6.59 5.66 -0.04
N ILE A 271 -6.64 4.52 0.65
CA ILE A 271 -6.18 4.38 2.03
C ILE A 271 -5.15 3.25 2.03
N SER A 272 -4.01 3.49 2.68
CA SER A 272 -2.93 2.52 2.78
C SER A 272 -2.43 2.45 4.22
N THR A 273 -2.42 1.24 4.77
CA THR A 273 -1.94 0.98 6.14
C THR A 273 -0.83 -0.05 6.10
N PHE A 274 0.30 0.29 6.70
CA PHE A 274 1.45 -0.60 6.91
C PHE A 274 1.56 -0.90 8.40
N TRP A 275 1.83 -2.15 8.74
CA TRP A 275 2.19 -2.62 10.07
C TRP A 275 3.56 -3.28 10.01
N ILE A 276 4.56 -2.57 10.54
CA ILE A 276 5.93 -3.04 10.62
C ILE A 276 6.13 -3.62 12.02
N MET A 277 6.21 -4.95 12.11
CA MET A 277 6.28 -5.71 13.34
C MET A 277 7.72 -6.13 13.63
N GLU A 278 8.21 -5.74 14.80
CA GLU A 278 9.40 -6.29 15.42
C GLU A 278 9.00 -7.55 16.20
N LEU A 279 9.54 -8.70 15.81
CA LEU A 279 9.31 -9.95 16.50
C LEU A 279 10.23 -10.08 17.73
N ASP A 280 9.84 -10.95 18.67
CA ASP A 280 10.72 -11.34 19.78
C ASP A 280 11.95 -12.13 19.29
N GLU A 281 11.83 -12.76 18.12
CA GLU A 281 12.91 -13.50 17.47
C GLU A 281 13.97 -12.57 16.88
N LEU A 282 15.24 -12.90 17.10
CA LEU A 282 16.37 -12.17 16.56
C LEU A 282 16.90 -12.81 15.28
N THR A 283 17.39 -11.96 14.37
CA THR A 283 18.24 -12.35 13.26
C THR A 283 19.59 -12.88 13.78
N PRO A 284 20.40 -13.56 12.95
CA PRO A 284 21.77 -13.95 13.31
C PRO A 284 22.66 -12.76 13.73
N ALA A 285 22.33 -11.54 13.30
CA ALA A 285 23.03 -10.32 13.69
C ALA A 285 22.58 -9.74 15.04
N GLY A 286 21.65 -10.42 15.75
CA GLY A 286 21.16 -10.00 17.06
C GLY A 286 20.12 -8.87 17.03
N THR A 287 19.58 -8.53 15.86
CA THR A 287 18.50 -7.54 15.70
C THR A 287 17.14 -8.22 15.57
N PRO A 288 16.02 -7.60 15.98
CA PRO A 288 14.69 -8.19 15.78
C PRO A 288 14.42 -8.51 14.32
N ARG A 289 13.81 -9.68 14.07
CA ARG A 289 13.22 -9.97 12.75
C ARG A 289 12.08 -8.99 12.50
N LEU A 290 11.95 -8.54 11.25
CA LEU A 290 10.95 -7.56 10.85
C LEU A 290 9.98 -8.16 9.85
N ILE A 291 8.69 -8.14 10.18
CA ILE A 291 7.59 -8.51 9.28
C ILE A 291 6.79 -7.26 8.94
N LEU A 292 6.52 -7.04 7.66
CA LEU A 292 5.64 -5.98 7.19
C LEU A 292 4.36 -6.61 6.66
N GLN A 293 3.24 -6.25 7.26
CA GLN A 293 1.93 -6.43 6.65
C GLN A 293 1.45 -5.10 6.10
N TYR A 294 0.78 -5.10 4.94
CA TYR A 294 0.02 -3.94 4.53
C TYR A 294 -1.36 -4.32 4.02
N LEU A 295 -2.26 -3.35 4.14
CA LEU A 295 -3.58 -3.35 3.55
C LEU A 295 -3.77 -2.02 2.81
N GLN A 296 -4.01 -2.11 1.51
CA GLN A 296 -4.28 -0.96 0.66
C GLN A 296 -5.64 -1.14 -0.02
N ILE A 297 -6.44 -0.08 -0.01
CA ILE A 297 -7.68 0.02 -0.76
C ILE A 297 -7.57 1.23 -1.67
N VAL A 298 -7.74 1.02 -2.97
CA VAL A 298 -7.97 2.07 -3.96
C VAL A 298 -9.42 1.99 -4.40
N LEU A 299 -10.17 3.08 -4.33
CA LEU A 299 -11.54 3.13 -4.84
C LEU A 299 -11.52 3.53 -6.31
N LEU A 300 -11.98 2.62 -7.16
CA LEU A 300 -12.15 2.85 -8.59
C LEU A 300 -13.62 3.21 -8.86
N ASP A 301 -13.85 4.38 -9.43
CA ASP A 301 -15.20 4.85 -9.74
C ASP A 301 -15.50 4.60 -11.22
N PHE A 302 -16.45 3.70 -11.50
CA PHE A 302 -16.96 3.44 -12.84
C PHE A 302 -18.35 2.80 -12.82
N PHE A 303 -19.06 2.95 -13.94
CA PHE A 303 -20.47 2.62 -14.14
C PHE A 303 -21.46 3.37 -13.24
N PRO A 304 -22.67 3.69 -13.74
CA PRO A 304 -23.70 4.31 -12.91
C PRO A 304 -24.11 3.40 -11.74
N ARG A 305 -24.39 4.02 -10.59
CA ARG A 305 -24.95 3.32 -9.44
C ARG A 305 -26.27 2.63 -9.77
N ARG A 306 -26.55 1.55 -9.04
CA ARG A 306 -27.74 0.69 -9.18
C ARG A 306 -28.63 0.68 -7.94
N ASP A 307 -28.27 1.46 -6.92
CA ASP A 307 -29.03 1.62 -5.67
C ASP A 307 -30.04 2.78 -5.68
N GLY A 308 -30.18 3.46 -6.83
CA GLY A 308 -31.10 4.59 -7.00
C GLY A 308 -30.53 5.95 -6.58
N LEU A 309 -29.30 6.01 -6.09
CA LEU A 309 -28.60 7.26 -5.78
C LEU A 309 -27.79 7.77 -6.99
N PRO A 310 -27.55 9.09 -7.11
CA PRO A 310 -26.72 9.63 -8.18
C PRO A 310 -25.24 9.25 -8.00
N GLY A 311 -24.49 9.27 -9.11
CA GLY A 311 -23.03 9.04 -9.12
C GLY A 311 -22.64 7.70 -9.74
N LEU A 312 -21.40 7.29 -9.47
CA LEU A 312 -20.81 6.03 -9.96
C LEU A 312 -20.73 4.98 -8.85
N ILE A 313 -20.67 3.71 -9.25
CA ILE A 313 -20.30 2.62 -8.35
C ILE A 313 -18.83 2.83 -7.97
N ARG A 314 -18.53 2.66 -6.68
CA ARG A 314 -17.16 2.71 -6.16
C ARG A 314 -16.70 1.30 -5.87
N TRP A 315 -15.65 0.86 -6.54
CA TRP A 315 -15.14 -0.50 -6.46
C TRP A 315 -13.86 -0.53 -5.62
N PRO A 316 -13.85 -1.22 -4.46
CA PRO A 316 -12.62 -1.48 -3.73
C PRO A 316 -11.67 -2.36 -4.56
N HIS A 317 -10.57 -1.78 -5.03
CA HIS A 317 -9.37 -2.52 -5.39
C HIS A 317 -8.54 -2.72 -4.13
N VAL A 318 -8.49 -3.97 -3.66
CA VAL A 318 -7.85 -4.33 -2.39
C VAL A 318 -6.57 -5.08 -2.67
N SER A 319 -5.46 -4.63 -2.08
CA SER A 319 -4.16 -5.31 -2.11
C SER A 319 -3.68 -5.54 -0.68
N ILE A 320 -3.26 -6.77 -0.39
CA ILE A 320 -2.71 -7.18 0.90
C ILE A 320 -1.42 -7.96 0.71
N ASN A 321 -0.47 -7.82 1.63
CA ASN A 321 0.72 -8.66 1.64
C ASN A 321 1.28 -8.84 3.05
N THR A 322 2.03 -9.93 3.24
CA THR A 322 2.91 -10.17 4.39
C THR A 322 4.31 -10.45 3.87
N MET A 323 5.29 -9.60 4.19
CA MET A 323 6.67 -9.68 3.73
C MET A 323 7.65 -9.66 4.90
N GLU A 324 8.86 -10.18 4.68
CA GLU A 324 9.97 -10.07 5.62
C GLU A 324 11.03 -9.10 5.09
N LYS A 325 11.71 -8.39 5.99
CA LYS A 325 12.90 -7.63 5.63
C LYS A 325 14.07 -8.60 5.43
N VAL A 326 14.66 -8.60 4.23
CA VAL A 326 15.71 -9.57 3.84
C VAL A 326 17.09 -8.96 3.65
N ALA A 327 17.17 -7.64 3.49
CA ALA A 327 18.44 -6.94 3.35
C ALA A 327 18.32 -5.48 3.81
N ASP A 328 19.46 -4.90 4.21
CA ASP A 328 19.58 -3.46 4.39
C ASP A 328 19.57 -2.72 3.06
N ALA A 329 19.45 -1.39 3.11
CA ALA A 329 19.45 -0.60 1.89
C ALA A 329 20.82 -0.67 1.23
N ASP A 330 20.81 -0.80 -0.09
CA ASP A 330 22.00 -0.67 -0.91
C ASP A 330 21.80 0.43 -1.96
N ALA A 331 22.89 0.89 -2.55
CA ALA A 331 22.85 1.87 -3.64
C ALA A 331 22.38 1.26 -4.97
N MET A 332 22.10 -0.05 -5.03
CA MET A 332 21.66 -0.72 -6.25
C MET A 332 20.14 -0.64 -6.38
N LYS A 333 19.68 0.47 -6.98
CA LYS A 333 18.25 0.67 -7.30
C LYS A 333 17.62 -0.50 -8.09
N THR A 334 18.40 -1.25 -8.87
CA THR A 334 17.85 -2.24 -9.81
C THR A 334 18.65 -3.54 -9.85
N ALA A 335 18.41 -4.43 -8.90
CA ALA A 335 18.50 -5.86 -9.19
C ALA A 335 17.09 -6.34 -9.47
N ALA A 336 16.75 -6.52 -10.75
CA ALA A 336 15.64 -7.40 -11.12
C ALA A 336 15.91 -8.77 -10.48
N PRO A 337 14.88 -9.55 -10.09
CA PRO A 337 15.12 -10.95 -9.79
C PRO A 337 15.80 -11.55 -11.02
N ALA A 338 16.94 -12.19 -10.81
CA ALA A 338 17.51 -13.04 -11.84
C ALA A 338 16.43 -14.07 -12.17
N THR A 339 15.89 -14.01 -13.38
CA THR A 339 15.02 -15.05 -13.90
C THR A 339 15.80 -16.37 -13.89
N PRO A 340 15.19 -17.48 -13.46
CA PRO A 340 15.84 -18.79 -13.41
C PRO A 340 16.34 -19.29 -14.77
#